data_AF-A0A961GVX7-F1
#
_entry.id   AF-A0A961GVX7-F1
#
_cell.length_a   1.000
_cell.length_b   1.000
_cell.length_c   1.000
_cell.angle_alpha   90.00
_cell.angle_beta   90.00
_cell.angle_gamma   90.00
#
_symmetry.space_group_name_H-M   'P 1'
#
loop_
_entity.id
_entity.type
_entity.pdbx_description
1 polymer ?
#
loop_
_entity_poly.entity_id
_entity_poly.type
_entity_poly.pdbx_seq_one_letter_code
_entity_poly.pdbx_strand_id
1 'polypeptide(L)'
;MIPAGSPCDGLRAIAAFSAYPVAKRFGWKRTAKWAIRPAQNMVRMQPIAAQWWRERAAQPGDFHYLALGDSTGQGIGASSPGRSYVGQLAERIEQRIGSPIRVTNLCVTGSTSAACAREQVPPARRVLASGDAPDLVTIDVGANDIASWDPVAYHRSLSTIVDALPDHTLVGELPSFHLPWNEPKVREANRILHRVADARGLGIVPLYAATRSRGITGILTEFAEDAFHPNDRGYQVWADAFWPHVEARIAAVRPIRPTETAPIGGR
;
A
#
# COMPACT_ATOMS: atom_id res chain seq x y z
N MET A 1 -15.91 -16.57 -2.62
CA MET A 1 -16.30 -15.37 -1.84
C MET A 1 -15.74 -15.53 -0.44
N ILE A 2 -14.64 -14.85 -0.12
CA ILE A 2 -14.22 -14.70 1.29
C ILE A 2 -15.11 -13.56 1.82
N PRO A 3 -16.01 -13.82 2.80
CA PRO A 3 -16.86 -12.76 3.30
C PRO A 3 -16.00 -11.70 3.96
N ALA A 4 -16.30 -10.45 3.65
CA ALA A 4 -15.88 -9.30 4.43
C ALA A 4 -16.07 -9.57 5.93
N GLY A 5 -15.08 -9.21 6.74
CA GLY A 5 -15.08 -9.49 8.18
C GLY A 5 -16.32 -8.90 8.84
N SER A 6 -17.15 -9.76 9.41
CA SER A 6 -18.19 -9.31 10.34
C SER A 6 -17.51 -8.74 11.60
N PRO A 7 -18.19 -7.89 12.39
CA PRO A 7 -17.63 -7.44 13.67
C PRO A 7 -17.19 -8.60 14.59
N CYS A 8 -17.86 -9.75 14.48
CA CYS A 8 -17.49 -10.98 15.18
C CYS A 8 -16.13 -11.53 14.72
N ASP A 9 -15.81 -11.43 13.43
CA ASP A 9 -14.52 -11.88 12.90
C ASP A 9 -13.39 -10.94 13.32
N GLY A 10 -13.64 -9.63 13.33
CA GLY A 10 -12.70 -8.65 13.89
C GLY A 10 -12.42 -8.89 15.38
N LEU A 11 -13.46 -9.14 16.19
CA LEU A 11 -13.29 -9.49 17.60
C LEU A 11 -12.47 -10.77 17.78
N ARG A 12 -12.69 -11.80 16.95
CA ARG A 12 -11.90 -13.04 16.98
C ARG A 12 -10.44 -12.79 16.62
N ALA A 13 -10.18 -11.97 15.60
CA ALA A 13 -8.83 -11.61 15.17
C ALA A 13 -8.07 -10.89 16.30
N ILE A 14 -8.70 -9.87 16.92
CA ILE A 14 -8.13 -9.13 18.05
C ILE A 14 -7.85 -10.06 19.24
N ALA A 15 -8.79 -10.97 19.54
CA ALA A 15 -8.62 -11.95 20.61
C ALA A 15 -7.42 -12.89 20.35
N ALA A 16 -7.28 -13.40 19.12
CA ALA A 16 -6.14 -14.24 18.74
C ALA A 16 -4.82 -13.47 18.83
N PHE A 17 -4.76 -12.27 18.25
CA PHE A 17 -3.59 -11.40 18.29
C PHE A 17 -3.12 -11.12 19.72
N SER A 18 -4.06 -10.75 20.59
CA SER A 18 -3.78 -10.41 22.00
C SER A 18 -3.42 -11.63 22.85
N ALA A 19 -4.00 -12.80 22.55
CA ALA A 19 -3.77 -14.03 23.31
C ALA A 19 -2.37 -14.63 23.07
N TYR A 20 -1.78 -14.44 21.88
CA TYR A 20 -0.50 -15.05 21.53
C TYR A 20 0.67 -14.71 22.49
N PRO A 21 1.00 -13.43 22.78
CA PRO A 21 2.12 -13.10 23.66
C PRO A 21 1.92 -13.64 25.07
N VAL A 22 0.68 -13.61 25.58
CA VAL A 22 0.31 -14.15 26.90
C VAL A 22 0.50 -15.67 26.91
N ALA A 23 -0.08 -16.38 25.96
CA ALA A 23 0.03 -17.83 25.86
C ALA A 23 1.49 -18.29 25.73
N LYS A 24 2.31 -17.55 24.98
CA LYS A 24 3.75 -17.81 24.86
C LYS A 24 4.47 -17.60 26.19
N ARG A 25 4.19 -16.50 26.91
CA ARG A 25 4.80 -16.15 28.20
C ARG A 25 4.52 -17.19 29.30
N PHE A 26 3.36 -17.84 29.27
CA PHE A 26 2.94 -18.84 30.26
C PHE A 26 3.06 -20.30 29.75
N GLY A 27 3.60 -20.52 28.55
CA GLY A 27 3.81 -21.88 28.02
C GLY A 27 2.53 -22.62 27.62
N TRP A 28 1.42 -21.92 27.37
CA TRP A 28 0.14 -22.49 26.98
C TRP A 28 0.13 -22.92 25.50
N LYS A 29 0.78 -24.06 25.21
CA LYS A 29 1.05 -24.53 23.84
C LYS A 29 -0.19 -24.59 22.94
N ARG A 30 -1.33 -25.08 23.43
CA ARG A 30 -2.58 -25.18 22.65
C ARG A 30 -3.11 -23.79 22.27
N THR A 31 -3.16 -22.87 23.22
CA THR A 31 -3.61 -21.49 23.01
C THR A 31 -2.67 -20.73 22.10
N ALA A 32 -1.35 -20.85 22.31
CA ALA A 32 -0.35 -20.23 21.44
C ALA A 32 -0.46 -20.73 19.99
N LYS A 33 -0.65 -22.05 19.80
CA LYS A 33 -0.85 -22.65 18.47
C LYS A 33 -2.13 -22.16 17.80
N TRP A 34 -3.21 -21.97 18.55
CA TRP A 34 -4.44 -21.39 18.02
C TRP A 34 -4.24 -19.91 17.63
N ALA A 35 -3.69 -19.12 18.55
CA ALA A 35 -3.52 -17.68 18.44
C ALA A 35 -2.57 -17.25 17.31
N ILE A 36 -1.55 -18.07 16.98
CA ILE A 36 -0.58 -17.75 15.93
C ILE A 36 -1.03 -18.14 14.51
N ARG A 37 -2.08 -18.96 14.37
CA ARG A 37 -2.55 -19.46 13.06
C ARG A 37 -2.83 -18.34 12.05
N PRO A 38 -3.53 -17.23 12.42
CA PRO A 38 -3.81 -16.16 11.46
C PRO A 38 -2.54 -15.54 10.88
N ALA A 39 -1.55 -15.23 11.73
CA ALA A 39 -0.26 -14.72 11.26
C ALA A 39 0.48 -15.74 10.37
N GLN A 40 0.40 -17.04 10.68
CA GLN A 40 0.98 -18.09 9.82
C GLN A 40 0.29 -18.18 8.46
N ASN A 41 -1.02 -17.93 8.39
CA ASN A 41 -1.74 -17.89 7.12
C ASN A 41 -1.27 -16.71 6.25
N MET A 42 -1.00 -15.54 6.84
CA MET A 42 -0.41 -14.41 6.11
C MET A 42 0.96 -14.75 5.51
N VAL A 43 1.79 -15.51 6.23
CA VAL A 43 3.08 -16.00 5.70
C VAL A 43 2.85 -16.90 4.48
N ARG A 44 1.83 -17.76 4.49
CA ARG A 44 1.48 -18.63 3.35
C ARG A 44 0.98 -17.86 2.13
N MET A 45 0.48 -16.63 2.31
CA MET A 45 0.06 -15.77 1.20
C MET A 45 1.22 -15.16 0.43
N GLN A 46 2.40 -15.00 1.06
CA GLN A 46 3.56 -14.34 0.43
C GLN A 46 3.99 -14.96 -0.91
N PRO A 47 4.19 -16.29 -1.03
CA PRO A 47 4.54 -16.89 -2.32
C PRO A 47 3.43 -16.75 -3.38
N ILE A 48 2.16 -16.76 -2.95
CA ILE A 48 1.00 -16.56 -3.83
C ILE A 48 1.01 -15.13 -4.38
N ALA A 49 1.21 -14.13 -3.51
CA ALA A 49 1.33 -12.73 -3.90
C ALA A 49 2.52 -12.51 -4.84
N ALA A 50 3.69 -13.05 -4.49
CA ALA A 50 4.88 -12.92 -5.33
C ALA A 50 4.72 -13.59 -6.70
N GLN A 51 3.99 -14.71 -6.80
CA GLN A 51 3.66 -15.31 -8.08
C GLN A 51 2.70 -14.44 -8.88
N TRP A 52 1.62 -13.98 -8.26
CA TRP A 52 0.63 -13.13 -8.92
C TRP A 52 1.24 -11.85 -9.49
N TRP A 53 2.11 -11.18 -8.73
CA TRP A 53 2.78 -9.96 -9.20
C TRP A 53 3.79 -10.21 -10.32
N ARG A 54 4.44 -11.39 -10.35
CA ARG A 54 5.29 -11.79 -11.49
C ARG A 54 4.46 -12.00 -12.75
N GLU A 55 3.30 -12.66 -12.63
CA GLU A 55 2.37 -12.85 -13.74
C GLU A 55 1.80 -11.50 -14.21
N ARG A 56 1.42 -10.62 -13.28
CA ARG A 56 0.90 -9.28 -13.59
C ARG A 56 1.94 -8.38 -14.27
N ALA A 57 3.21 -8.51 -13.90
CA ALA A 57 4.31 -7.76 -14.51
C ALA A 57 4.61 -8.18 -15.97
N ALA A 58 4.17 -9.38 -16.39
CA ALA A 58 4.29 -9.83 -17.77
C ALA A 58 3.20 -9.27 -18.70
N GLN A 59 2.13 -8.69 -18.13
CA GLN A 59 1.08 -8.05 -18.92
C GLN A 59 1.58 -6.71 -19.48
N PRO A 60 1.58 -6.53 -20.81
CA PRO A 60 2.01 -5.28 -21.43
C PRO A 60 0.94 -4.18 -21.26
N GLY A 61 1.35 -2.94 -21.45
CA GLY A 61 0.46 -1.79 -21.52
C GLY A 61 1.25 -0.50 -21.62
N ASP A 62 0.70 0.47 -22.36
CA ASP A 62 1.36 1.76 -22.65
C ASP A 62 1.38 2.71 -21.46
N PHE A 63 0.62 2.41 -20.40
CA PHE A 63 0.70 3.13 -19.13
C PHE A 63 1.45 2.25 -18.15
N HIS A 64 2.49 2.79 -17.52
CA HIS A 64 3.33 2.02 -16.61
C HIS A 64 3.19 2.51 -15.17
N TYR A 65 2.71 1.63 -14.29
CA TYR A 65 2.58 1.86 -12.86
C TYR A 65 3.68 1.13 -12.09
N LEU A 66 4.53 1.88 -11.38
CA LEU A 66 5.54 1.38 -10.45
C LEU A 66 5.09 1.57 -8.99
N ALA A 67 5.08 0.51 -8.20
CA ALA A 67 4.76 0.56 -6.77
C ALA A 67 5.95 0.10 -5.92
N LEU A 68 6.27 0.86 -4.87
CA LEU A 68 7.23 0.51 -3.82
C LEU A 68 6.52 0.50 -2.46
N GLY A 69 7.03 -0.27 -1.51
CA GLY A 69 6.41 -0.35 -0.20
C GLY A 69 6.55 -1.69 0.49
N ASP A 70 5.56 -2.03 1.31
CA ASP A 70 5.62 -3.18 2.19
C ASP A 70 4.58 -4.30 1.87
N SER A 71 4.11 -5.01 2.89
CA SER A 71 3.12 -6.07 2.73
C SER A 71 1.77 -5.59 2.19
N THR A 72 1.46 -4.31 2.42
CA THR A 72 0.21 -3.69 1.98
C THR A 72 0.17 -3.55 0.46
N GLY A 73 1.29 -3.16 -0.15
CA GLY A 73 1.45 -3.11 -1.59
C GLY A 73 1.45 -4.50 -2.24
N GLN A 74 1.91 -5.53 -1.53
CA GLN A 74 1.82 -6.92 -1.99
C GLN A 74 0.40 -7.51 -1.89
N GLY A 75 -0.47 -6.92 -1.06
CA GLY A 75 -1.84 -7.41 -0.86
C GLY A 75 -1.98 -8.50 0.20
N ILE A 76 -1.07 -8.58 1.17
CA ILE A 76 -1.23 -9.51 2.30
C ILE A 76 -2.50 -9.16 3.08
N GLY A 77 -3.30 -10.16 3.45
CA GLY A 77 -4.60 -9.95 4.10
C GLY A 77 -5.79 -9.76 3.14
N ALA A 78 -5.55 -9.45 1.87
CA ALA A 78 -6.59 -9.41 0.85
C ALA A 78 -7.00 -10.82 0.39
N SER A 79 -8.21 -10.96 -0.14
CA SER A 79 -8.70 -12.22 -0.71
C SER A 79 -7.92 -12.67 -1.94
N SER A 80 -7.31 -11.71 -2.66
CA SER A 80 -6.29 -11.93 -3.67
C SER A 80 -5.38 -10.70 -3.78
N PRO A 81 -4.16 -10.83 -4.33
CA PRO A 81 -3.25 -9.68 -4.51
C PRO A 81 -3.86 -8.55 -5.35
N GLY A 82 -4.73 -8.87 -6.32
CA GLY A 82 -5.48 -7.87 -7.10
C GLY A 82 -6.50 -7.05 -6.29
N ARG A 83 -6.87 -7.52 -5.09
CA ARG A 83 -7.77 -6.79 -4.16
C ARG A 83 -7.00 -5.90 -3.17
N SER A 84 -5.67 -5.86 -3.26
CA SER A 84 -4.84 -4.86 -2.59
C SER A 84 -5.12 -3.44 -3.12
N TYR A 85 -4.60 -2.41 -2.44
CA TYR A 85 -4.72 -1.05 -2.96
C TYR A 85 -4.02 -0.90 -4.32
N VAL A 86 -2.83 -1.51 -4.51
CA VAL A 86 -2.10 -1.46 -5.79
C VAL A 86 -2.91 -2.15 -6.89
N GLY A 87 -3.49 -3.31 -6.61
CA GLY A 87 -4.31 -4.05 -7.56
C GLY A 87 -5.59 -3.30 -7.94
N GLN A 88 -6.29 -2.72 -6.94
CA GLN A 88 -7.48 -1.91 -7.17
C GLN A 88 -7.17 -0.62 -7.94
N LEU A 89 -6.04 0.04 -7.65
CA LEU A 89 -5.60 1.20 -8.43
C LEU A 89 -5.32 0.78 -9.88
N ALA A 90 -4.61 -0.33 -10.12
CA ALA A 90 -4.35 -0.82 -11.47
C ALA A 90 -5.65 -1.06 -12.25
N GLU A 91 -6.62 -1.73 -11.64
CA GLU A 91 -7.95 -1.96 -12.25
C GLU A 91 -8.67 -0.64 -12.57
N ARG A 92 -8.69 0.32 -11.65
CA ARG A 92 -9.33 1.63 -11.88
C ARG A 92 -8.61 2.45 -12.95
N ILE A 93 -7.28 2.38 -13.03
CA ILE A 93 -6.49 3.02 -14.08
C ILE A 93 -6.86 2.40 -15.44
N GLU A 94 -6.92 1.08 -15.55
CA GLU A 94 -7.32 0.38 -16.79
C GLU A 94 -8.74 0.76 -17.22
N GLN A 95 -9.68 0.84 -16.28
CA GLN A 95 -11.05 1.30 -16.54
C GLN A 95 -11.08 2.77 -17.02
N ARG A 96 -10.23 3.63 -16.43
CA ARG A 96 -10.17 5.05 -16.78
C ARG A 96 -9.54 5.29 -18.14
N ILE A 97 -8.51 4.52 -18.49
CA ILE A 97 -7.76 4.63 -19.74
C ILE A 97 -8.44 3.86 -20.89
N GLY A 98 -9.15 2.78 -20.58
CA GLY A 98 -9.77 1.89 -21.57
C GLY A 98 -8.80 0.88 -22.20
N SER A 99 -7.63 0.67 -21.61
CA SER A 99 -6.63 -0.31 -22.07
C SER A 99 -5.89 -0.96 -20.90
N PRO A 100 -5.31 -2.16 -21.09
CA PRO A 100 -4.37 -2.76 -20.15
C PRO A 100 -3.22 -1.81 -19.79
N ILE A 101 -2.72 -1.93 -18.56
CA ILE A 101 -1.51 -1.23 -18.11
C ILE A 101 -0.42 -2.23 -17.71
N ARG A 102 0.84 -1.78 -17.77
CA ARG A 102 1.98 -2.48 -17.17
C ARG A 102 2.07 -2.12 -15.70
N VAL A 103 2.25 -3.12 -14.83
CA VAL A 103 2.47 -2.89 -13.39
C VAL A 103 3.76 -3.54 -12.93
N THR A 104 4.68 -2.74 -12.41
CA THR A 104 5.88 -3.22 -11.72
C THR A 104 5.70 -3.01 -10.23
N ASN A 105 5.41 -4.08 -9.49
CA ASN A 105 5.28 -4.02 -8.03
C ASN A 105 6.58 -4.51 -7.36
N LEU A 106 7.32 -3.58 -6.76
CA LEU A 106 8.56 -3.84 -6.03
C LEU A 106 8.35 -3.94 -4.51
N CYS A 107 7.11 -3.92 -4.04
CA CYS A 107 6.80 -3.99 -2.62
C CYS A 107 7.31 -5.30 -2.00
N VAL A 108 7.78 -5.23 -0.75
CA VAL A 108 8.33 -6.38 -0.03
C VAL A 108 7.66 -6.51 1.34
N THR A 109 7.02 -7.66 1.59
CA THR A 109 6.38 -7.93 2.89
C THR A 109 7.35 -7.73 4.06
N GLY A 110 6.94 -6.92 5.03
CA GLY A 110 7.74 -6.60 6.22
C GLY A 110 8.86 -5.59 5.99
N SER A 111 8.92 -4.94 4.83
CA SER A 111 9.94 -3.93 4.55
C SER A 111 9.80 -2.71 5.47
N THR A 112 10.88 -2.35 6.16
CA THR A 112 11.04 -1.03 6.78
C THR A 112 11.51 -0.02 5.74
N SER A 113 11.45 1.27 6.05
CA SER A 113 12.02 2.32 5.18
C SER A 113 13.49 2.05 4.84
N ALA A 114 14.29 1.60 5.80
CA ALA A 114 15.70 1.24 5.58
C ALA A 114 15.87 0.02 4.66
N ALA A 115 14.98 -0.97 4.75
CA ALA A 115 14.99 -2.13 3.85
C ALA A 115 14.54 -1.74 2.43
N CYS A 116 13.49 -0.91 2.30
CA CYS A 116 13.03 -0.38 1.02
C CYS A 116 14.14 0.41 0.31
N ALA A 117 14.84 1.30 1.03
CA ALA A 117 15.99 2.04 0.52
C ALA A 117 17.11 1.13 -0.01
N ARG A 118 17.36 0.00 0.67
CA ARG A 118 18.41 -0.94 0.29
C ARG A 118 18.01 -1.88 -0.86
N GLU A 119 16.77 -2.34 -0.87
CA GLU A 119 16.34 -3.50 -1.67
C GLU A 119 15.45 -3.11 -2.85
N GLN A 120 14.66 -2.04 -2.72
CA GLN A 120 13.67 -1.63 -3.73
C GLN A 120 14.14 -0.43 -4.55
N VAL A 121 14.91 0.49 -3.97
CA VAL A 121 15.46 1.64 -4.71
C VAL A 121 16.39 1.21 -5.85
N PRO A 122 17.34 0.25 -5.68
CA PRO A 122 18.18 -0.17 -6.80
C PRO A 122 17.42 -0.72 -8.03
N PRO A 123 16.44 -1.65 -7.90
CA PRO A 123 15.61 -2.03 -9.04
C PRO A 123 14.73 -0.88 -9.55
N ALA A 124 14.18 -0.02 -8.68
CA ALA A 124 13.40 1.14 -9.13
C ALA A 124 14.23 2.06 -10.03
N ARG A 125 15.48 2.36 -9.67
CA ARG A 125 16.39 3.15 -10.53
C ARG A 125 16.64 2.50 -11.90
N ARG A 126 16.71 1.16 -11.96
CA ARG A 126 16.82 0.45 -13.25
C ARG A 126 15.57 0.60 -14.10
N VAL A 127 14.39 0.55 -13.49
CA VAL A 127 13.11 0.78 -14.16
C VAL A 127 13.02 2.23 -14.66
N LEU A 128 13.36 3.20 -13.81
CA LEU A 128 13.34 4.64 -14.14
C LEU A 128 14.35 5.01 -15.25
N ALA A 129 15.49 4.32 -15.29
CA ALA A 129 16.52 4.53 -16.33
C ALA A 129 16.22 3.77 -17.64
N SER A 130 15.17 2.95 -17.68
CA SER A 130 14.74 2.29 -18.91
C SER A 130 14.07 3.30 -19.85
N GLY A 131 14.03 3.02 -21.15
CA GLY A 131 13.30 3.85 -22.13
C GLY A 131 11.77 3.85 -21.97
N ASP A 132 11.26 3.19 -20.94
CA ASP A 132 9.84 3.01 -20.59
C ASP A 132 9.61 3.47 -19.14
N ALA A 133 9.93 4.73 -18.88
CA ALA A 133 9.81 5.34 -17.56
C ALA A 133 8.34 5.29 -17.08
N PRO A 134 8.07 4.93 -15.80
CA PRO A 134 6.73 4.86 -15.26
C PRO A 134 5.96 6.19 -15.38
N ASP A 135 4.70 6.09 -15.78
CA ASP A 135 3.74 7.19 -15.74
C ASP A 135 3.26 7.49 -14.32
N LEU A 136 3.21 6.47 -13.46
CA LEU A 136 2.79 6.58 -12.08
C LEU A 136 3.79 5.86 -11.17
N VAL A 137 4.19 6.53 -10.09
CA VAL A 137 4.96 5.92 -9.00
C VAL A 137 4.19 6.12 -7.70
N THR A 138 3.93 5.05 -6.96
CA THR A 138 3.43 5.12 -5.58
C THR A 138 4.45 4.53 -4.63
N ILE A 139 4.50 5.10 -3.42
CA ILE A 139 5.24 4.50 -2.31
C ILE A 139 4.44 4.58 -1.02
N ASP A 140 4.27 3.44 -0.37
CA ASP A 140 3.72 3.35 0.99
C ASP A 140 4.66 2.49 1.85
N VAL A 141 5.43 3.14 2.73
CA VAL A 141 6.40 2.48 3.61
C VAL A 141 6.58 3.26 4.91
N GLY A 142 6.82 2.53 5.99
CA GLY A 142 7.07 3.09 7.31
C GLY A 142 6.28 2.42 8.42
N ALA A 143 5.22 1.69 8.09
CA ALA A 143 4.41 0.96 9.07
C ALA A 143 5.26 0.01 9.92
N ASN A 144 6.19 -0.72 9.29
CA ASN A 144 7.09 -1.66 9.97
C ASN A 144 8.14 -0.95 10.85
N ASP A 145 8.49 0.31 10.56
CA ASP A 145 9.44 1.09 11.36
C ASP A 145 8.90 1.39 12.76
N ILE A 146 7.58 1.45 12.94
CA ILE A 146 6.93 1.74 14.23
C ILE A 146 7.25 0.70 15.31
N ALA A 147 7.49 -0.55 14.91
CA ALA A 147 7.85 -1.64 15.82
C ALA A 147 9.16 -1.36 16.56
N SER A 148 10.13 -0.76 15.88
CA SER A 148 11.45 -0.37 16.41
C SER A 148 11.73 1.10 16.05
N TRP A 149 10.86 1.98 16.53
CA TRP A 149 10.81 3.38 16.11
C TRP A 149 12.10 4.16 16.41
N ASP A 150 12.71 4.69 15.35
CA ASP A 150 13.82 5.65 15.39
C ASP A 150 13.53 6.74 14.35
N PRO A 151 13.17 7.97 14.77
CA PRO A 151 12.80 9.04 13.85
C PRO A 151 13.97 9.51 12.98
N VAL A 152 15.22 9.40 13.45
CA VAL A 152 16.41 9.81 12.69
C VAL A 152 16.70 8.79 11.59
N ALA A 153 16.62 7.50 11.92
CA ALA A 153 16.77 6.43 10.93
C ALA A 153 15.66 6.47 9.88
N TYR A 154 14.41 6.72 10.30
CA TYR A 154 13.28 6.86 9.39
C TYR A 154 13.46 8.06 8.44
N HIS A 155 13.79 9.24 8.96
CA HIS A 155 14.07 10.43 8.15
C HIS A 155 15.14 10.16 7.09
N ARG A 156 16.29 9.61 7.50
CA ARG A 156 17.41 9.31 6.59
C ARG A 156 17.01 8.34 5.48
N SER A 157 16.31 7.27 5.85
CA SER A 157 15.90 6.23 4.90
C SER A 157 14.85 6.75 3.93
N LEU A 158 13.84 7.48 4.43
CA LEU A 158 12.82 8.08 3.57
C LEU A 158 13.41 9.11 2.61
N SER A 159 14.34 9.97 3.07
CA SER A 159 15.05 10.93 2.21
C SER A 159 15.78 10.20 1.07
N THR A 160 16.52 9.14 1.40
CA THR A 160 17.22 8.31 0.40
C THR A 160 16.27 7.72 -0.64
N ILE A 161 15.07 7.32 -0.22
CA ILE A 161 14.09 6.77 -1.15
C ILE A 161 13.52 7.87 -2.05
N VAL A 162 13.01 8.96 -1.49
CA VAL A 162 12.36 10.01 -2.29
C VAL A 162 13.33 10.73 -3.24
N ASP A 163 14.61 10.82 -2.89
CA ASP A 163 15.66 11.38 -3.74
C ASP A 163 15.95 10.51 -4.97
N ALA A 164 15.62 9.22 -4.91
CA ALA A 164 15.80 8.29 -6.00
C ALA A 164 14.55 8.11 -6.89
N LEU A 165 13.43 8.74 -6.52
CA LEU A 165 12.14 8.62 -7.19
C LEU A 165 11.77 9.93 -7.92
N PRO A 166 10.97 9.86 -9.00
CA PRO A 166 10.63 11.02 -9.80
C PRO A 166 9.70 11.99 -9.05
N ASP A 167 9.70 13.26 -9.45
CA ASP A 167 8.95 14.35 -8.81
C ASP A 167 7.42 14.13 -8.79
N HIS A 168 6.90 13.26 -9.66
CA HIS A 168 5.46 12.93 -9.72
C HIS A 168 5.07 11.75 -8.82
N THR A 169 5.98 11.29 -7.94
CA THR A 169 5.73 10.19 -7.01
C THR A 169 4.66 10.56 -5.99
N LEU A 170 3.73 9.63 -5.75
CA LEU A 170 2.73 9.73 -4.69
C LEU A 170 3.20 8.97 -3.44
N VAL A 171 3.36 9.68 -2.33
CA VAL A 171 3.80 9.14 -1.04
C VAL A 171 2.60 8.96 -0.12
N GLY A 172 2.32 7.71 0.26
CA GLY A 172 1.30 7.37 1.24
C GLY A 172 1.74 7.70 2.66
N GLU A 173 0.91 8.44 3.40
CA GLU A 173 1.07 8.55 4.85
C GLU A 173 1.00 7.18 5.53
N LEU A 174 1.69 7.02 6.66
CA LEU A 174 1.46 5.85 7.50
C LEU A 174 -0.01 5.85 7.96
N PRO A 175 -0.70 4.69 7.89
CA PRO A 175 -2.09 4.57 8.31
C PRO A 175 -2.22 4.72 9.84
N SER A 176 -3.43 5.03 10.30
CA SER A 176 -3.80 4.90 11.72
C SER A 176 -3.84 3.42 12.11
N PHE A 177 -3.04 3.01 13.10
CA PHE A 177 -3.09 1.65 13.66
C PHE A 177 -4.19 1.51 14.72
N HIS A 178 -4.78 2.62 15.16
CA HIS A 178 -5.77 2.68 16.24
C HIS A 178 -5.27 2.16 17.60
N LEU A 179 -3.96 1.92 17.74
CA LEU A 179 -3.31 1.52 18.99
C LEU A 179 -2.74 2.75 19.69
N PRO A 180 -3.23 3.13 20.90
CA PRO A 180 -2.86 4.38 21.56
C PRO A 180 -1.35 4.61 21.73
N TRP A 181 -0.56 3.55 21.92
CA TRP A 181 0.89 3.63 22.06
C TRP A 181 1.66 3.79 20.74
N ASN A 182 1.07 3.41 19.60
CA ASN A 182 1.68 3.60 18.28
C ASN A 182 1.28 4.95 17.66
N GLU A 183 0.09 5.45 17.95
CA GLU A 183 -0.45 6.69 17.38
C GLU A 183 0.47 7.93 17.51
N PRO A 184 1.16 8.18 18.63
CA PRO A 184 2.15 9.26 18.71
C PRO A 184 3.32 9.09 17.73
N LYS A 185 3.83 7.86 17.57
CA LYS A 185 4.92 7.53 16.65
C LYS A 185 4.49 7.70 15.20
N VAL A 186 3.27 7.26 14.85
CA VAL A 186 2.69 7.46 13.51
C VAL A 186 2.56 8.94 13.17
N ARG A 187 2.04 9.76 14.10
CA ARG A 187 1.96 11.21 13.86
C ARG A 187 3.33 11.85 13.69
N GLU A 188 4.33 11.40 14.44
CA GLU A 188 5.71 11.87 14.26
C GLU A 188 6.29 11.44 12.90
N ALA A 189 6.08 10.18 12.50
CA ALA A 189 6.47 9.66 11.20
C ALA A 189 5.83 10.48 10.06
N ASN A 190 4.53 10.74 10.12
CA ASN A 190 3.83 11.52 9.10
C ASN A 190 4.34 12.98 9.06
N ARG A 191 4.70 13.60 10.20
CA ARG A 191 5.37 14.92 10.17
C ARG A 191 6.74 14.87 9.48
N ILE A 192 7.52 13.81 9.69
CA ILE A 192 8.80 13.61 8.98
C ILE A 192 8.54 13.42 7.49
N LEU A 193 7.56 12.59 7.13
CA LEU A 193 7.17 12.30 5.76
C LEU A 193 6.76 13.56 5.02
N HIS A 194 5.89 14.39 5.59
CA HIS A 194 5.49 15.67 5.00
C HIS A 194 6.70 16.56 4.74
N ARG A 195 7.58 16.75 5.73
CA ARG A 195 8.80 17.57 5.53
C ARG A 195 9.68 17.06 4.39
N VAL A 196 9.87 15.75 4.29
CA VAL A 196 10.73 15.13 3.26
C VAL A 196 10.07 15.20 1.87
N ALA A 197 8.77 14.93 1.77
CA ALA A 197 8.02 14.98 0.52
C ALA A 197 7.86 16.43 0.01
N ASP A 198 7.51 17.37 0.89
CA ASP A 198 7.33 18.80 0.55
C ASP A 198 8.64 19.42 0.05
N ALA A 199 9.79 19.05 0.62
CA ALA A 199 11.10 19.53 0.17
C ALA A 199 11.41 19.15 -1.30
N ARG A 200 10.78 18.09 -1.81
CA ARG A 200 10.87 17.61 -3.20
C ARG A 200 9.63 17.95 -4.04
N GLY A 201 8.60 18.56 -3.45
CA GLY A 201 7.32 18.84 -4.10
C GLY A 201 6.51 17.59 -4.47
N LEU A 202 6.70 16.48 -3.77
CA LEU A 202 5.99 15.23 -4.05
C LEU A 202 4.53 15.27 -3.60
N GLY A 203 3.66 14.52 -4.28
CA GLY A 203 2.27 14.39 -3.87
C GLY A 203 2.14 13.52 -2.62
N ILE A 204 1.44 14.00 -1.60
CA ILE A 204 1.17 13.24 -0.36
C ILE A 204 -0.28 12.75 -0.38
N VAL A 205 -0.48 11.47 -0.08
CA VAL A 205 -1.81 10.85 0.03
C VAL A 205 -2.21 10.79 1.50
N PRO A 206 -3.36 11.39 1.90
CA PRO A 206 -3.77 11.55 3.30
C PRO A 206 -4.36 10.26 3.91
N LEU A 207 -3.57 9.18 3.88
CA LEU A 207 -4.00 7.84 4.27
C LEU A 207 -4.25 7.72 5.78
N TYR A 208 -3.54 8.51 6.61
CA TYR A 208 -3.76 8.51 8.06
C TYR A 208 -5.17 8.99 8.39
N ALA A 209 -5.61 10.10 7.80
CA ALA A 209 -6.94 10.64 8.02
C ALA A 209 -8.03 9.68 7.49
N ALA A 210 -7.82 9.12 6.29
CA ALA A 210 -8.74 8.17 5.69
C ALA A 210 -8.98 6.95 6.58
N THR A 211 -7.91 6.32 7.08
CA THR A 211 -8.00 5.14 7.96
C THR A 211 -8.48 5.50 9.37
N ARG A 212 -8.03 6.63 9.95
CA ARG A 212 -8.46 7.09 11.28
C ARG A 212 -9.96 7.32 11.35
N SER A 213 -10.56 7.87 10.29
CA SER A 213 -11.99 8.20 10.22
C SER A 213 -12.92 6.99 10.34
N ARG A 214 -12.40 5.78 10.08
CA ARG A 214 -13.16 4.52 10.11
C ARG A 214 -13.55 4.09 11.53
N GLY A 215 -12.81 4.57 12.53
CA GLY A 215 -13.11 4.36 13.95
C GLY A 215 -13.23 2.88 14.35
N ILE A 216 -14.00 2.62 15.41
CA ILE A 216 -14.18 1.26 15.97
C ILE A 216 -14.79 0.31 14.94
N THR A 217 -15.72 0.78 14.11
CA THR A 217 -16.32 -0.04 13.05
C THR A 217 -15.26 -0.52 12.07
N GLY A 218 -14.34 0.34 11.64
CA GLY A 218 -13.22 -0.03 10.78
C GLY A 218 -12.31 -1.06 11.42
N ILE A 219 -11.91 -0.84 12.68
CA ILE A 219 -11.09 -1.78 13.46
C ILE A 219 -11.69 -3.20 13.45
N LEU A 220 -13.02 -3.31 13.53
CA LEU A 220 -13.71 -4.59 13.61
C LEU A 220 -14.02 -5.22 12.23
N THR A 221 -13.90 -4.49 11.12
CA THR A 221 -14.41 -4.96 9.81
C THR A 221 -13.43 -4.80 8.65
N GLU A 222 -12.34 -4.06 8.80
CA GLU A 222 -11.43 -3.67 7.71
C GLU A 222 -10.03 -4.31 7.81
N PHE A 223 -9.79 -5.11 8.85
CA PHE A 223 -8.57 -5.88 9.05
C PHE A 223 -8.77 -7.37 8.70
N ALA A 224 -7.70 -8.03 8.32
CA ALA A 224 -7.62 -9.47 8.11
C ALA A 224 -7.63 -10.23 9.45
N GLU A 225 -7.61 -11.55 9.38
CA GLU A 225 -7.67 -12.43 10.56
C GLU A 225 -6.48 -12.28 11.54
N ASP A 226 -5.41 -11.62 11.12
CA ASP A 226 -4.24 -11.32 11.96
C ASP A 226 -4.36 -9.99 12.73
N ALA A 227 -5.48 -9.26 12.55
CA ALA A 227 -5.75 -7.95 13.14
C ALA A 227 -4.67 -6.88 12.85
N PHE A 228 -3.90 -7.05 11.76
CA PHE A 228 -2.83 -6.14 11.39
C PHE A 228 -2.92 -5.72 9.93
N HIS A 229 -2.99 -6.67 9.00
CA HIS A 229 -3.10 -6.33 7.58
C HIS A 229 -4.53 -5.90 7.22
N PRO A 230 -4.73 -4.98 6.26
CA PRO A 230 -6.05 -4.72 5.72
C PRO A 230 -6.66 -5.96 5.05
N ASN A 231 -7.97 -6.10 5.13
CA ASN A 231 -8.72 -7.00 4.25
C ASN A 231 -9.21 -6.24 3.00
N ASP A 232 -10.01 -6.88 2.14
CA ASP A 232 -10.56 -6.24 0.93
C ASP A 232 -11.22 -4.87 1.18
N ARG A 233 -11.97 -4.70 2.29
CA ARG A 233 -12.60 -3.42 2.64
C ARG A 233 -11.57 -2.40 3.10
N GLY A 234 -10.61 -2.82 3.92
CA GLY A 234 -9.51 -1.95 4.33
C GLY A 234 -8.69 -1.47 3.14
N TYR A 235 -8.35 -2.36 2.21
CA TYR A 235 -7.67 -1.97 0.97
C TYR A 235 -8.52 -1.09 0.06
N GLN A 236 -9.84 -1.21 0.08
CA GLN A 236 -10.71 -0.27 -0.62
C GLN A 236 -10.56 1.16 -0.04
N VAL A 237 -10.50 1.32 1.28
CA VAL A 237 -10.25 2.65 1.91
C VAL A 237 -8.91 3.23 1.46
N TRP A 238 -7.88 2.38 1.32
CA TRP A 238 -6.57 2.81 0.81
C TRP A 238 -6.65 3.22 -0.66
N ALA A 239 -7.24 2.38 -1.51
CA ALA A 239 -7.40 2.70 -2.93
C ALA A 239 -8.22 3.98 -3.13
N ASP A 240 -9.27 4.20 -2.34
CA ASP A 240 -10.09 5.41 -2.35
C ASP A 240 -9.30 6.65 -1.92
N ALA A 241 -8.39 6.53 -0.96
CA ALA A 241 -7.51 7.63 -0.55
C ALA A 241 -6.51 8.02 -1.65
N PHE A 242 -5.91 7.03 -2.34
CA PHE A 242 -4.98 7.27 -3.44
C PHE A 242 -5.66 7.76 -4.71
N TRP A 243 -6.90 7.33 -4.98
CA TRP A 243 -7.54 7.49 -6.28
C TRP A 243 -7.60 8.93 -6.81
N PRO A 244 -7.99 9.96 -6.03
CA PRO A 244 -8.01 11.34 -6.53
C PRO A 244 -6.65 11.83 -7.04
N HIS A 245 -5.57 11.43 -6.37
CA HIS A 245 -4.20 11.79 -6.75
C HIS A 245 -3.74 11.04 -8.00
N VAL A 246 -4.12 9.76 -8.10
CA VAL A 246 -3.84 8.92 -9.29
C VAL A 246 -4.61 9.43 -10.51
N GLU A 247 -5.88 9.80 -10.35
CA GLU A 247 -6.70 10.34 -11.42
C GLU A 247 -6.13 11.68 -11.94
N ALA A 248 -5.72 12.57 -11.04
CA ALA A 248 -5.03 13.80 -11.41
C ALA A 248 -3.74 13.53 -12.20
N ARG A 249 -2.96 12.51 -11.78
CA ARG A 249 -1.74 12.10 -12.49
C ARG A 249 -2.05 11.57 -13.89
N ILE A 250 -3.06 10.72 -14.05
CA ILE A 250 -3.50 10.21 -15.36
C ILE A 250 -3.84 11.39 -16.28
N ALA A 251 -4.63 12.35 -15.80
CA ALA A 251 -5.04 13.51 -16.59
C ALA A 251 -3.84 14.36 -17.04
N ALA A 252 -2.79 14.47 -16.22
CA ALA A 252 -1.57 15.21 -16.54
C ALA A 252 -0.70 14.55 -17.61
N VAL A 253 -0.62 13.23 -17.65
CA VAL A 253 0.22 12.50 -18.64
C VAL A 253 -0.54 12.09 -19.90
N ARG A 254 -1.87 11.97 -19.82
CA ARG A 254 -2.76 11.67 -20.94
C ARG A 254 -3.86 12.73 -21.04
N PRO A 255 -3.51 13.97 -21.42
CA PRO A 255 -4.53 14.99 -21.67
C PRO A 255 -5.46 14.49 -22.77
N ILE A 256 -6.77 14.47 -22.49
CA ILE A 256 -7.79 14.17 -23.49
C ILE A 256 -7.63 15.21 -24.60
N ARG A 257 -7.23 14.78 -25.80
CA ARG A 257 -7.28 15.66 -26.97
C ARG A 257 -8.74 16.09 -27.14
N PRO A 258 -9.04 17.40 -27.27
CA PRO A 258 -10.37 17.83 -27.69
C PRO A 258 -10.70 17.07 -28.97
N THR A 259 -11.85 16.40 -28.98
CA THR A 259 -12.35 15.74 -30.18
C THR A 259 -12.43 16.82 -31.25
N GLU A 260 -11.68 16.67 -32.35
CA GLU A 260 -11.87 17.51 -33.53
C GLU A 260 -13.35 17.40 -33.90
N THR A 261 -14.11 18.46 -33.62
CA THR A 261 -15.43 18.63 -34.19
C THR A 261 -15.23 18.67 -35.69
N ALA A 262 -15.58 17.56 -36.37
CA ALA A 262 -15.56 17.47 -37.80
C ALA A 262 -16.26 18.71 -38.39
N PRO A 263 -15.69 19.38 -39.40
CA PRO A 263 -16.33 20.53 -40.00
C PRO A 263 -17.67 20.07 -40.58
N ILE A 264 -18.76 20.64 -40.08
CA ILE A 264 -20.08 20.49 -40.67
C ILE A 264 -19.96 21.12 -42.06
N GLY A 265 -19.85 20.27 -43.08
CA GLY A 265 -19.91 20.67 -44.47
C GLY A 265 -21.26 21.32 -44.74
N GLY A 266 -21.29 22.66 -44.75
CA GLY A 266 -22.38 23.47 -45.25
C GLY A 266 -22.15 23.73 -46.74
N ARG A 267 -23.09 23.26 -47.56
CA ARG A 267 -23.21 23.51 -49.00
C ARG A 267 -23.56 24.96 -49.30
#